data_AF-A0A8D8TZS4-F1
#
_entry.id   AF-A0A8D8TZS4-F1
#
_cell.length_a   1.000
_cell.length_b   1.000
_cell.length_c   1.000
_cell.angle_alpha   90.00
_cell.angle_beta   90.00
_cell.angle_gamma   90.00
#
_symmetry.space_group_name_H-M   'P 1'
#
loop_
_entity.id
_entity.type
_entity.pdbx_description
1 polymer ?
#
loop_
_entity_poly.entity_id
_entity_poly.type
_entity_poly.pdbx_seq_one_letter_code
_entity_poly.pdbx_strand_id
1 'polypeptide(L)'
;MYKVNETFSFREYFCSTFTGNVQGDLLENYCWYDDLMNLARLAFSFTILLTYPIECLVARSVLTQVLSSHYSTDVQHVGFTLAIVGVAYVLSVTTDCLGVVLELNGVLAAVPLAFILPAVSYLKLEPGPLLSPIKRPALGLAIFGAGVALVGVLQIALAVNDKTGPEACMHGLVMPYCNQTLHV
;
A
#
# COMPACT_ATOMS: atom_id res chain seq x y z
N MET A 1 28.75 -5.17 -14.24
CA MET A 1 28.59 -5.68 -12.86
C MET A 1 28.92 -4.61 -11.80
N TYR A 2 28.47 -3.35 -11.97
CA TYR A 2 28.75 -2.25 -11.02
C TYR A 2 27.49 -1.57 -10.44
N LYS A 3 26.29 -2.03 -10.81
CA LYS A 3 25.01 -1.39 -10.40
C LYS A 3 24.32 -2.03 -9.19
N VAL A 4 24.85 -3.15 -8.68
CA VAL A 4 24.20 -3.95 -7.61
C VAL A 4 24.74 -3.60 -6.22
N ASN A 5 25.95 -3.03 -6.11
CA ASN A 5 26.57 -2.73 -4.81
C ASN A 5 26.08 -1.43 -4.16
N GLU A 6 25.72 -0.39 -4.95
CA GLU A 6 25.21 0.87 -4.37
C GLU A 6 23.80 0.72 -3.78
N THR A 7 22.97 -0.13 -4.40
CA THR A 7 21.62 -0.45 -3.89
C THR A 7 21.65 -1.29 -2.62
N PHE A 8 22.69 -2.10 -2.42
CA PHE A 8 22.88 -2.87 -1.20
C PHE A 8 23.39 -2.00 -0.03
N SER A 9 24.33 -1.10 -0.33
CA SER A 9 24.87 -0.12 0.62
C SER A 9 23.77 0.76 1.21
N PHE A 10 22.91 1.39 0.40
CA PHE A 10 21.86 2.30 0.88
C PHE A 10 20.84 1.62 1.80
N ARG A 11 20.59 0.32 1.59
CA ARG A 11 19.64 -0.47 2.39
C ARG A 11 20.21 -0.88 3.75
N GLU A 12 21.53 -1.06 3.87
CA GLU A 12 22.19 -1.36 5.15
C GLU A 12 22.32 -0.13 6.05
N TYR A 13 22.63 1.06 5.51
CA TYR A 13 22.75 2.28 6.32
C TYR A 13 21.41 2.75 6.91
N PHE A 14 20.31 2.60 6.17
CA PHE A 14 18.99 3.01 6.62
C PHE A 14 18.48 2.14 7.78
N CYS A 15 18.62 0.82 7.69
CA CYS A 15 18.20 -0.11 8.74
C CYS A 15 19.04 -0.01 10.03
N SER A 16 20.28 0.48 9.95
CA SER A 16 21.15 0.66 11.12
C SER A 16 20.79 1.90 11.95
N THR A 17 20.14 2.90 11.35
CA THR A 17 19.82 4.18 12.02
C THR A 17 18.65 4.03 12.99
N PHE A 18 17.71 3.10 12.72
CA PHE A 18 16.52 2.90 13.53
C PHE A 18 16.69 1.72 14.50
N THR A 19 16.90 2.02 15.77
CA THR A 19 17.02 1.01 16.84
C THR A 19 15.63 0.65 17.37
N GLY A 20 15.12 -0.53 17.01
CA GLY A 20 14.08 -1.30 17.73
C GLY A 20 12.66 -0.75 17.85
N ASN A 21 12.42 0.57 17.77
CA ASN A 21 11.13 1.20 18.03
C ASN A 21 10.82 2.25 16.95
N VAL A 22 10.14 1.82 15.88
CA VAL A 22 9.91 2.63 14.68
C VAL A 22 8.44 2.53 14.29
N GLN A 23 7.77 3.66 14.10
CA GLN A 23 6.42 3.68 13.57
C GLN A 23 6.43 3.43 12.05
N GLY A 24 5.35 2.82 11.54
CA GLY A 24 5.18 2.55 10.12
C GLY A 24 5.10 3.80 9.24
N ASP A 25 4.72 4.95 9.81
CA ASP A 25 4.94 6.25 9.17
C ASP A 25 6.34 6.77 9.52
N LEU A 26 7.22 6.81 8.52
CA LEU A 26 8.59 7.26 8.67
C LEU A 26 8.68 8.70 9.20
N LEU A 27 7.78 9.60 8.77
CA LEU A 27 7.86 11.01 9.13
C LEU A 27 7.45 11.27 10.59
N GLU A 28 6.72 10.36 11.21
CA GLU A 28 6.33 10.44 12.63
C GLU A 28 7.48 10.11 13.57
N ASN A 29 8.48 9.35 13.10
CA ASN A 29 9.68 9.06 13.88
C ASN A 29 10.59 10.28 14.08
N TYR A 30 10.34 11.40 13.39
CA TYR A 30 11.17 12.59 13.48
C TYR A 30 10.49 13.72 14.27
N CYS A 31 11.29 14.44 15.04
CA CYS A 31 10.80 15.52 15.90
C CYS A 31 10.31 16.72 15.09
N TRP A 32 9.31 17.43 15.63
CA TRP A 32 8.69 18.60 14.99
C TRP A 32 9.62 19.81 14.83
N TYR A 33 10.73 19.87 15.54
CA TYR A 33 11.70 20.96 15.47
C TYR A 33 12.68 20.84 14.29
N ASP A 34 12.66 19.73 13.54
CA ASP A 34 13.57 19.54 12.42
C ASP A 34 13.03 20.21 11.14
N ASP A 35 13.67 21.29 10.70
CA ASP A 35 13.30 22.06 9.50
C ASP A 35 13.36 21.22 8.22
N LEU A 36 14.32 20.30 8.10
CA LEU A 36 14.46 19.44 6.92
C LEU A 36 13.29 18.44 6.85
N MET A 37 12.90 17.88 8.00
CA MET A 37 11.76 16.99 8.08
C MET A 37 10.44 17.73 7.83
N ASN A 38 10.29 18.94 8.37
CA ASN A 38 9.10 19.76 8.11
C ASN A 38 8.96 20.09 6.61
N LEU A 39 10.07 20.37 5.92
CA LEU A 39 10.07 20.50 4.47
C LEU A 39 9.64 19.20 3.76
N ALA A 40 10.13 18.04 4.23
CA ALA A 40 9.73 16.74 3.68
C ALA A 40 8.22 16.47 3.88
N ARG A 41 7.65 16.81 5.05
CA ARG A 41 6.21 16.72 5.34
C ARG A 41 5.39 17.58 4.37
N LEU A 42 5.84 18.81 4.09
CA LEU A 42 5.18 19.69 3.11
C LEU A 42 5.26 19.13 1.69
N ALA A 43 6.44 18.66 1.27
CA ALA A 43 6.62 18.06 -0.05
C ALA A 43 5.75 16.81 -0.24
N PHE A 44 5.72 15.91 0.76
CA PHE A 44 4.89 14.71 0.76
C PHE A 44 3.39 15.05 0.71
N SER A 45 2.95 16.02 1.51
CA SER A 45 1.56 16.49 1.51
C SER A 45 1.15 17.07 0.15
N PHE A 46 2.03 17.84 -0.48
CA PHE A 46 1.79 18.38 -1.81
C PHE A 46 1.68 17.28 -2.87
N THR A 47 2.54 16.26 -2.79
CA THR A 47 2.44 15.09 -3.67
C THR A 47 1.10 14.38 -3.50
N ILE A 48 0.66 14.08 -2.27
CA ILE A 48 -0.64 13.43 -2.03
C ILE A 48 -1.80 14.28 -2.57
N LEU A 49 -1.77 15.59 -2.32
CA LEU A 49 -2.79 16.53 -2.80
C LEU A 49 -2.93 16.49 -4.33
N LEU A 50 -1.82 16.38 -5.06
CA LEU A 50 -1.82 16.29 -6.52
C LEU A 50 -2.17 14.89 -7.04
N THR A 51 -1.75 13.83 -6.35
CA THR A 51 -2.00 12.45 -6.77
C THR A 51 -3.46 12.05 -6.55
N TYR A 52 -4.08 12.45 -5.44
CA TYR A 52 -5.45 12.08 -5.10
C TYR A 52 -6.50 12.37 -6.19
N PRO A 53 -6.57 13.58 -6.82
CA PRO A 53 -7.53 13.83 -7.88
C PRO A 53 -7.27 13.01 -9.14
N ILE A 54 -6.01 12.69 -9.45
CA ILE A 54 -5.63 11.86 -10.60
C ILE A 54 -6.12 10.42 -10.40
N GLU A 55 -5.91 9.86 -9.21
CA GLU A 55 -6.36 8.50 -8.87
C GLU A 55 -7.90 8.40 -8.86
N CYS A 56 -8.59 9.42 -8.34
CA CYS A 56 -10.06 9.46 -8.37
C CYS A 56 -10.63 9.43 -9.80
N LEU A 57 -9.95 10.07 -10.76
CA LEU A 57 -10.36 10.06 -12.16
C LEU A 57 -10.26 8.64 -12.76
N VAL A 58 -9.14 7.96 -12.52
CA VAL A 58 -8.94 6.58 -12.99
C VAL A 58 -9.94 5.65 -12.32
N ALA A 59 -10.11 5.73 -10.99
CA ALA A 59 -11.06 4.92 -10.24
C ALA A 59 -12.50 5.08 -10.74
N ARG A 60 -12.96 6.32 -10.97
CA ARG A 60 -14.29 6.57 -11.54
C ARG A 60 -14.45 5.93 -12.92
N SER A 61 -13.45 6.05 -13.79
CA SER A 61 -13.53 5.50 -15.14
C SER A 61 -13.57 3.96 -15.15
N VAL A 62 -12.80 3.30 -14.28
CA VAL A 62 -12.83 1.83 -14.13
C VAL A 62 -14.17 1.38 -13.54
N LEU A 63 -14.63 2.05 -12.48
CA LEU A 63 -15.88 1.69 -11.80
C LEU A 63 -17.10 1.85 -12.72
N THR A 64 -17.12 2.90 -13.54
CA THR A 64 -18.17 3.11 -14.54
C THR A 64 -18.16 1.97 -15.57
N GLN A 65 -16.99 1.55 -16.04
CA GLN A 65 -16.88 0.43 -17.01
C GLN A 65 -17.32 -0.91 -16.41
N VAL A 66 -17.02 -1.16 -15.13
CA VAL A 66 -17.37 -2.43 -14.47
C VAL A 66 -18.86 -2.49 -14.10
N LEU A 67 -19.43 -1.39 -13.60
CA LEU A 67 -20.81 -1.38 -13.08
C LEU A 67 -21.87 -0.92 -14.10
N SER A 68 -21.51 -0.04 -15.04
CA SER A 68 -22.45 0.56 -16.00
C SER A 68 -21.94 0.41 -17.43
N SER A 69 -22.36 -0.67 -18.10
CA SER A 69 -21.86 -1.05 -19.43
C SER A 69 -22.27 -0.11 -20.58
N HIS A 70 -23.22 0.84 -20.42
CA HIS A 70 -23.78 1.51 -21.60
C HIS A 70 -24.29 2.96 -21.45
N TYR A 71 -24.64 3.47 -20.26
CA TYR A 71 -25.03 4.88 -20.11
C TYR A 71 -25.03 5.31 -18.64
N SER A 72 -24.14 6.23 -18.25
CA SER A 72 -24.13 6.82 -16.92
C SER A 72 -24.55 8.28 -17.04
N THR A 73 -25.57 8.67 -16.29
CA THR A 73 -26.05 10.06 -16.19
C THR A 73 -25.10 10.89 -15.31
N ASP A 74 -25.07 12.21 -15.48
CA ASP A 74 -24.19 13.12 -14.70
C ASP A 74 -24.36 12.96 -13.18
N VAL A 75 -25.58 12.65 -12.71
CA VAL A 75 -25.88 12.37 -11.30
C VAL A 75 -25.24 11.07 -10.79
N GLN A 76 -25.16 10.02 -11.61
CA GLN A 76 -24.49 8.77 -11.24
C GLN A 76 -22.98 8.96 -11.13
N HIS A 77 -22.41 9.79 -11.99
CA HIS A 77 -21.00 10.15 -11.94
C HIS A 77 -20.60 10.91 -10.68
N VAL A 78 -21.41 11.87 -10.26
CA VAL A 78 -21.21 12.57 -8.98
C VAL A 78 -21.36 11.59 -7.81
N GLY A 79 -22.34 10.68 -7.88
CA GLY A 79 -22.54 9.63 -6.87
C GLY A 79 -21.32 8.73 -6.68
N PHE A 80 -20.70 8.25 -7.76
CA PHE A 80 -19.49 7.41 -7.67
C PHE A 80 -18.30 8.15 -7.06
N THR A 81 -18.05 9.39 -7.48
CA THR A 81 -16.96 10.19 -6.91
C THR A 81 -17.19 10.44 -5.41
N LEU A 82 -18.43 10.77 -5.03
CA LEU A 82 -18.79 11.01 -3.62
C LEU A 82 -18.67 9.74 -2.79
N ALA A 83 -19.00 8.57 -3.35
CA ALA A 83 -18.81 7.28 -2.70
C ALA A 83 -17.31 6.98 -2.48
N ILE A 84 -16.47 7.17 -3.50
CA ILE A 84 -15.02 6.93 -3.41
C ILE A 84 -14.40 7.84 -2.34
N VAL A 85 -14.69 9.14 -2.39
CA VAL A 85 -14.18 10.12 -1.41
C VAL A 85 -14.73 9.83 -0.01
N GLY A 86 -16.00 9.45 0.10
CA GLY A 86 -16.62 9.09 1.37
C GLY A 86 -15.99 7.86 2.02
N VAL A 87 -15.71 6.81 1.23
CA VAL A 87 -15.00 5.62 1.73
C VAL A 87 -13.57 5.97 2.15
N ALA A 88 -12.85 6.76 1.35
CA ALA A 88 -11.51 7.22 1.71
C ALA A 88 -11.50 8.03 3.02
N TYR A 89 -12.49 8.91 3.21
CA TYR A 89 -12.64 9.68 4.44
C TYR A 89 -12.93 8.79 5.66
N VAL A 90 -13.86 7.83 5.53
CA VAL A 90 -14.16 6.89 6.62
C VAL A 90 -12.93 6.07 6.99
N LEU A 91 -12.19 5.57 6.00
CA LEU A 91 -10.93 4.85 6.24
C LEU A 91 -9.89 5.73 6.94
N SER A 92 -9.78 7.00 6.54
CA SER A 92 -8.87 7.96 7.17
C SER A 92 -9.21 8.27 8.63
N VAL A 93 -10.49 8.25 9.01
CA VAL A 93 -10.92 8.52 10.40
C VAL A 93 -10.85 7.26 11.28
N THR A 94 -10.99 6.09 10.67
CA THR A 94 -11.01 4.81 11.40
C THR A 94 -9.63 4.15 11.52
N THR A 95 -8.67 4.55 10.69
CA THR A 95 -7.36 3.89 10.59
C THR A 95 -6.23 4.88 10.84
N ASP A 96 -5.50 4.68 11.95
CA ASP A 96 -4.31 5.47 12.29
C ASP A 96 -3.01 4.80 11.83
N CYS A 97 -3.08 3.52 11.45
CA CYS A 97 -1.93 2.71 11.07
C CYS A 97 -1.69 2.72 9.56
N LEU A 98 -0.90 3.68 9.08
CA LEU A 98 -0.52 3.75 7.66
C LEU A 98 0.19 2.46 7.18
N GLY A 99 1.02 1.85 8.02
CA GLY A 99 1.75 0.62 7.71
C GLY A 99 0.84 -0.54 7.32
N VAL A 100 -0.20 -0.80 8.12
CA VAL A 100 -1.18 -1.87 7.87
C VAL A 100 -1.94 -1.63 6.55
N VAL A 101 -2.29 -0.37 6.25
CA VAL A 101 -2.98 -0.01 5.00
C VAL A 101 -2.09 -0.25 3.78
N LEU A 102 -0.80 0.10 3.87
CA LEU A 102 0.17 -0.12 2.81
C LEU A 102 0.44 -1.61 2.57
N GLU A 103 0.55 -2.40 3.64
CA GLU A 103 0.71 -3.86 3.54
C GLU A 103 -0.52 -4.49 2.87
N LEU A 104 -1.73 -4.10 3.30
CA LEU A 104 -2.98 -4.57 2.72
C LEU A 104 -3.08 -4.23 1.22
N ASN A 105 -2.69 -3.02 0.83
CA ASN A 105 -2.64 -2.63 -0.58
C ASN A 105 -1.66 -3.50 -1.38
N GLY A 106 -0.48 -3.78 -0.82
CA GLY A 106 0.49 -4.69 -1.43
C GLY A 106 -0.08 -6.09 -1.67
N VAL A 107 -0.75 -6.66 -0.66
CA VAL A 107 -1.31 -8.01 -0.74
C VAL A 107 -2.53 -8.09 -1.66
N LEU A 108 -3.45 -7.12 -1.60
CA LEU A 108 -4.71 -7.15 -2.35
C LEU A 108 -4.58 -6.63 -3.78
N ALA A 109 -3.75 -5.60 -4.03
CA ALA A 109 -3.61 -5.01 -5.36
C ALA A 109 -2.38 -5.56 -6.09
N ALA A 110 -1.20 -5.50 -5.47
CA ALA A 110 0.05 -5.81 -6.19
C ALA A 110 0.20 -7.31 -6.50
N VAL A 111 -0.14 -8.21 -5.56
CA VAL A 111 0.02 -9.66 -5.76
C VAL A 111 -0.85 -10.19 -6.92
N PRO A 112 -2.16 -9.90 -7.02
CA PRO A 112 -2.96 -10.34 -8.16
C PRO A 112 -2.49 -9.74 -9.49
N LEU A 113 -2.10 -8.45 -9.50
CA LEU A 113 -1.61 -7.79 -10.72
C LEU A 113 -0.28 -8.38 -11.19
N ALA A 114 0.63 -8.73 -10.28
CA ALA A 114 1.96 -9.23 -10.62
C ALA A 114 1.98 -10.73 -10.95
N PHE A 115 1.18 -11.55 -10.25
CA PHE A 115 1.24 -13.01 -10.39
C PHE A 115 0.04 -13.60 -11.15
N ILE A 116 -1.17 -13.13 -10.87
CA ILE A 116 -2.40 -13.74 -11.38
C ILE A 116 -2.72 -13.21 -12.78
N LEU A 117 -2.65 -11.89 -12.99
CA LEU A 117 -2.96 -11.26 -14.27
C LEU A 117 -2.11 -11.80 -15.45
N PRO A 118 -0.77 -11.87 -15.36
CA PRO A 118 0.03 -12.43 -16.46
C PRO A 118 -0.22 -13.92 -16.66
N ALA A 119 -0.43 -14.68 -15.57
CA ALA A 119 -0.73 -16.11 -15.65
C ALA A 119 -2.06 -16.39 -16.37
N VAL A 120 -3.14 -15.67 -16.00
CA VAL A 120 -4.45 -15.81 -16.65
C VAL A 120 -4.40 -15.37 -18.11
N SER A 121 -3.69 -14.27 -18.40
CA SER A 121 -3.51 -13.77 -19.77
C SER A 121 -2.83 -14.82 -20.66
N TYR A 122 -1.76 -15.44 -20.16
CA TYR A 122 -1.07 -16.52 -20.86
C TYR A 122 -1.95 -17.76 -21.07
N LEU A 123 -2.71 -18.16 -20.04
CA LEU A 123 -3.62 -19.31 -20.13
C LEU A 123 -4.78 -19.11 -21.12
N LYS A 124 -5.23 -17.86 -21.29
CA LYS A 124 -6.29 -17.47 -22.23
C LYS A 124 -5.81 -17.34 -23.68
N LEU A 125 -4.57 -16.88 -23.89
CA LEU A 125 -3.99 -16.70 -25.22
C LEU A 125 -3.55 -18.02 -25.86
N GLU A 126 -3.05 -18.97 -25.06
CA GLU A 126 -2.59 -20.25 -25.57
C GLU A 126 -3.77 -21.22 -25.79
N PRO A 127 -4.04 -21.71 -27.00
CA PRO A 127 -5.08 -22.70 -27.23
C PRO A 127 -4.68 -24.08 -26.65
N GLY A 128 -5.62 -24.77 -25.97
CA GLY A 128 -5.42 -26.14 -25.48
C GLY A 128 -5.85 -26.36 -24.02
N PRO A 129 -5.85 -27.63 -23.55
CA PRO A 129 -6.32 -28.00 -22.22
C PRO A 129 -5.48 -27.35 -21.12
N LEU A 130 -6.13 -26.91 -20.03
CA LEU A 130 -5.50 -26.16 -18.92
C LEU A 130 -4.36 -26.94 -18.21
N LEU A 131 -4.34 -28.27 -18.32
CA LEU A 131 -3.37 -29.17 -17.68
C LEU A 131 -2.22 -29.61 -18.61
N SER A 132 -2.06 -28.98 -19.77
CA SER A 132 -0.93 -29.24 -20.68
C SER A 132 0.41 -28.95 -19.98
N PRO A 133 1.46 -29.77 -20.18
CA PRO A 133 2.79 -29.55 -19.59
C PRO A 133 3.38 -28.16 -19.89
N ILE A 134 2.99 -27.53 -20.99
CA ILE A 134 3.40 -26.18 -21.40
C ILE A 134 2.73 -25.09 -20.52
N LYS A 135 1.51 -25.34 -20.02
CA LYS A 135 0.71 -24.39 -19.21
C LYS A 135 0.93 -24.53 -17.70
N ARG A 136 1.53 -25.64 -17.25
CA ARG A 136 1.86 -25.89 -15.84
C ARG A 136 2.67 -24.78 -15.15
N PRO A 137 3.72 -24.17 -15.76
CA PRO A 137 4.44 -23.09 -15.10
C PRO A 137 3.56 -21.86 -14.85
N ALA A 138 2.70 -21.49 -15.79
CA ALA A 138 1.76 -20.39 -15.63
C ALA A 138 0.71 -20.69 -14.54
N LEU A 139 0.19 -21.92 -14.50
CA LEU A 139 -0.72 -22.35 -13.44
C LEU A 139 -0.03 -22.35 -12.06
N GLY A 140 1.22 -22.80 -11.99
CA GLY A 140 2.03 -22.78 -10.77
C GLY A 140 2.26 -21.36 -10.26
N LEU A 141 2.52 -20.40 -11.16
CA LEU A 141 2.67 -18.98 -10.82
C LEU A 141 1.37 -18.39 -10.23
N ALA A 142 0.22 -18.72 -10.81
CA ALA A 142 -1.08 -18.28 -10.30
C ALA A 142 -1.40 -18.86 -8.90
N ILE A 143 -1.14 -20.16 -8.71
CA ILE A 143 -1.34 -20.83 -7.41
C ILE A 143 -0.40 -20.25 -6.36
N PHE A 144 0.87 -20.02 -6.71
CA PHE A 144 1.83 -19.40 -5.82
C PHE A 144 1.40 -17.99 -5.42
N GLY A 145 0.98 -17.15 -6.38
CA GLY A 145 0.46 -15.82 -6.10
C GLY A 145 -0.78 -15.83 -5.20
N ALA A 146 -1.72 -16.77 -5.43
CA ALA A 146 -2.87 -16.95 -4.56
C ALA A 146 -2.49 -17.38 -3.14
N GLY A 147 -1.49 -18.27 -3.00
CA GLY A 147 -0.95 -18.69 -1.71
C GLY A 147 -0.29 -17.54 -0.95
N VAL A 148 0.55 -16.73 -1.63
CA VAL A 148 1.18 -15.54 -1.04
C VAL A 148 0.12 -14.53 -0.59
N ALA A 149 -0.92 -14.30 -1.40
CA ALA A 149 -2.02 -13.42 -1.03
C ALA A 149 -2.78 -13.93 0.22
N LEU A 150 -3.08 -15.23 0.28
CA LEU A 150 -3.76 -15.85 1.43
C LEU A 150 -2.93 -15.73 2.71
N VAL A 151 -1.64 -16.06 2.63
CA VAL A 151 -0.72 -15.96 3.77
C VAL A 151 -0.60 -14.50 4.22
N GLY A 152 -0.45 -13.55 3.30
CA GLY A 152 -0.39 -12.12 3.62
C GLY A 152 -1.66 -11.61 4.31
N VAL A 153 -2.84 -11.93 3.79
CA VAL A 153 -4.12 -11.56 4.43
C VAL A 153 -4.24 -12.19 5.82
N LEU A 154 -3.80 -13.44 5.99
CA LEU A 154 -3.81 -14.10 7.29
C LEU A 154 -2.87 -13.43 8.29
N GLN A 155 -1.65 -13.04 7.88
CA GLN A 155 -0.72 -12.31 8.73
C GLN A 155 -1.33 -10.99 9.21
N ILE A 156 -1.88 -10.20 8.29
CA ILE A 156 -2.53 -8.92 8.62
C ILE A 156 -3.73 -9.14 9.56
N ALA A 157 -4.57 -10.15 9.28
CA ALA A 157 -5.71 -10.46 10.12
C ALA A 157 -5.30 -10.84 11.55
N LEU A 158 -4.21 -11.58 11.72
CA LEU A 158 -3.67 -11.90 13.04
C LEU A 158 -3.08 -10.66 13.72
N ALA A 159 -2.34 -9.82 12.99
CA ALA A 159 -1.76 -8.59 13.51
C ALA A 159 -2.81 -7.58 13.99
N VAL A 160 -3.91 -7.41 13.24
CA VAL A 160 -5.02 -6.51 13.63
C VAL A 160 -5.74 -7.00 14.89
N ASN A 161 -5.78 -8.31 15.12
CA ASN A 161 -6.37 -8.89 16.33
C ASN A 161 -5.44 -8.79 17.55
N ASP A 162 -4.11 -8.70 17.35
CA ASP A 162 -3.13 -8.54 18.40
C ASP A 162 -2.79 -7.06 18.65
N LYS A 163 -3.55 -6.42 19.54
CA LYS A 163 -3.32 -5.02 19.94
C LYS A 163 -2.07 -4.82 20.83
N THR A 164 -1.34 -5.89 21.13
CA THR A 164 -0.17 -5.89 22.02
C THR A 164 1.15 -6.09 21.28
N GLY A 165 1.11 -6.24 19.95
CA GLY A 165 2.30 -6.43 19.13
C GLY A 165 3.15 -5.16 18.93
N PRO A 166 4.38 -5.30 18.40
CA PRO A 166 5.31 -4.21 18.09
C PRO A 166 4.80 -3.22 17.03
N GLU A 167 3.65 -3.47 16.42
CA GLU A 167 3.00 -2.62 15.41
C GLU A 167 1.86 -1.76 15.97
N ALA A 168 1.73 -1.70 17.30
CA ALA A 168 0.74 -0.85 17.95
C ALA A 168 1.00 0.63 17.61
N CYS A 169 0.15 1.20 16.76
CA CYS A 169 0.25 2.60 16.38
C CYS A 169 -0.10 3.49 17.57
N MET A 170 0.84 4.34 17.97
CA MET A 170 0.63 5.34 19.00
C MET A 170 -0.06 6.56 18.39
N HIS A 171 -1.28 6.86 18.84
CA HIS A 171 -2.06 8.00 18.35
C HIS A 171 -1.53 9.31 18.95
N GLY A 172 -0.96 10.19 18.11
CA GLY A 172 -0.62 11.57 18.48
C GLY A 172 0.42 11.74 19.60
N LEU A 173 1.25 10.72 19.85
CA LEU A 173 2.31 10.78 20.86
C LEU A 173 3.65 10.99 20.18
N VAL A 174 4.31 12.09 20.53
CA VAL A 174 5.67 12.40 20.10
C VAL A 174 6.63 11.37 20.70
N MET A 175 7.57 10.88 19.89
CA MET A 175 8.57 9.90 20.31
C MET A 175 9.35 10.39 21.54
N PRO A 176 9.65 9.50 22.52
CA PRO A 176 10.15 9.91 23.85
C PRO A 176 11.50 10.63 23.80
N TYR A 177 12.34 10.37 22.79
CA TYR A 177 13.63 11.04 22.60
C TYR A 177 13.50 12.50 22.14
N CYS A 178 12.36 12.91 21.56
CA CYS A 178 12.14 14.30 21.18
C CYS A 178 11.89 15.23 22.37
N ASN A 179 11.50 14.67 23.52
CA ASN A 179 11.25 15.44 24.74
C ASN A 179 12.49 15.56 25.63
N GLN A 180 13.57 14.83 25.31
CA GLN A 180 14.83 14.84 26.08
C GLN A 180 15.79 15.95 25.62
N THR A 181 15.55 16.61 24.48
CA THR A 181 16.40 17.66 23.91
C THR A 181 16.14 19.08 24.43
N LEU A 182 15.20 19.26 25.37
CA LEU A 182 14.88 20.56 26.00
C LEU A 182 15.71 20.89 27.26
N HIS A 183 16.75 20.10 27.56
CA HIS A 183 17.68 20.34 28.68
C HIS A 183 19.14 20.37 28.23
N VAL A 184 19.52 21.34 27.39
CA VAL A 184 20.88 21.93 27.35
C VAL A 184 20.76 23.41 27.02
#